data_AF-A0A931MAE4-F1
#
_entry.id   AF-A0A931MAE4-F1
#
_cell.length_a   1.000
_cell.length_b   1.000
_cell.length_c   1.000
_cell.angle_alpha   90.00
_cell.angle_beta   90.00
_cell.angle_gamma   90.00
#
_symmetry.space_group_name_H-M   'P 1'
#
loop_
_entity.id
_entity.type
_entity.pdbx_description
1 polymer ?
#
loop_
_entity_poly.entity_id
_entity_poly.type
_entity_poly.pdbx_seq_one_letter_code
_entity_poly.pdbx_strand_id
1 'polypeptide(L)'
;MNKEQIIEYFSLFSNHESDGLECIFSEEGKEEVFERLKNIDSQHLSKVQLNQLLIISGLTGISFSFFKYYWLTKPDKHPYQVEKLDDFEEEFIGKEEITSLQHLRWGLRRIYTDALLYYGNITNGFNHLNTKNEKDLIKFFESRRFKTETIISRGQALDF
;
A
#
# COMPACT_ATOMS: atom_id res chain seq x y z
N MET A 1 7.81 15.70 10.60
CA MET A 1 7.43 16.47 9.39
C MET A 1 6.13 17.22 9.66
N ASN A 2 5.95 18.45 9.17
CA ASN A 2 4.66 19.16 9.26
C ASN A 2 3.67 18.67 8.18
N LYS A 3 2.44 19.21 8.15
CA LYS A 3 1.38 18.78 7.23
C LYS A 3 1.82 18.94 5.77
N GLU A 4 2.37 20.10 5.42
CA GLU A 4 2.80 20.43 4.06
C GLU A 4 3.90 19.48 3.59
N GLN A 5 4.87 19.17 4.45
CA GLN A 5 5.92 18.20 4.18
C GLN A 5 5.36 16.78 4.01
N ILE A 6 4.34 16.39 4.78
CA ILE A 6 3.70 15.07 4.63
C ILE A 6 2.95 15.01 3.30
N ILE A 7 2.17 16.03 2.94
CA ILE A 7 1.46 16.11 1.66
C ILE A 7 2.46 16.01 0.50
N GLU A 8 3.52 16.82 0.52
CA GLU A 8 4.54 16.81 -0.52
C GLU A 8 5.23 15.45 -0.61
N TYR A 9 5.56 14.85 0.55
CA TYR A 9 6.15 13.53 0.59
C TYR A 9 5.21 12.53 -0.08
N PHE A 10 3.92 12.49 0.25
CA PHE A 10 2.94 11.57 -0.31
C PHE A 10 2.34 12.00 -1.66
N SER A 11 2.85 13.04 -2.33
CA SER A 11 2.30 13.61 -3.58
C SER A 11 1.97 12.59 -4.68
N LEU A 12 2.76 11.52 -4.81
CA LEU A 12 2.51 10.41 -5.75
C LEU A 12 1.20 9.64 -5.49
N PHE A 13 0.67 9.73 -4.27
CA PHE A 13 -0.53 9.05 -3.80
C PHE A 13 -1.66 10.03 -3.48
N SER A 14 -1.52 11.30 -3.86
CA SER A 14 -2.46 12.35 -3.49
C SER A 14 -3.26 12.80 -4.71
N ASN A 15 -4.58 12.74 -4.61
CA ASN A 15 -5.50 13.30 -5.59
C ASN A 15 -6.68 13.96 -4.87
N HIS A 16 -6.81 15.28 -4.99
CA HIS A 16 -7.85 16.08 -4.34
C HIS A 16 -9.22 15.93 -5.02
N GLU A 17 -9.27 15.42 -6.26
CA GLU A 17 -10.52 15.18 -6.99
C GLU A 17 -11.14 13.80 -6.70
N SER A 18 -10.52 13.01 -5.82
CA SER A 18 -10.94 11.65 -5.46
C SER A 18 -11.47 11.62 -4.02
N ASP A 19 -12.57 10.89 -3.79
CA ASP A 19 -13.07 10.58 -2.44
C ASP A 19 -12.41 9.32 -1.84
N GLY A 20 -11.38 8.78 -2.51
CA GLY A 20 -10.75 7.51 -2.18
C GLY A 20 -9.56 7.62 -1.22
N LEU A 21 -8.74 6.55 -1.21
CA LEU A 21 -7.46 6.49 -0.50
C LEU A 21 -6.50 7.63 -0.90
N GLU A 22 -6.71 8.18 -2.09
CA GLU A 22 -5.95 9.29 -2.68
C GLU A 22 -6.24 10.64 -2.02
N CYS A 23 -7.41 10.80 -1.39
CA CYS A 23 -7.80 12.03 -0.71
C CYS A 23 -7.03 12.23 0.60
N ILE A 24 -6.71 11.13 1.30
CA ILE A 24 -6.20 11.15 2.68
C ILE A 24 -4.92 11.98 2.81
N PHE A 25 -4.05 11.90 1.81
CA PHE A 25 -2.75 12.55 1.80
C PHE A 25 -2.71 13.83 0.96
N SER A 26 -3.89 14.34 0.57
CA SER A 26 -4.05 15.60 -0.17
C SER A 26 -4.30 16.79 0.77
N GLU A 27 -4.40 17.99 0.20
CA GLU A 27 -4.74 19.21 0.95
C GLU A 27 -6.11 19.12 1.64
N GLU A 28 -7.05 18.36 1.06
CA GLU A 28 -8.40 18.09 1.59
C GLU A 28 -8.42 16.98 2.65
N GLY A 29 -7.27 16.34 2.90
CA GLY A 29 -7.11 15.32 3.93
C GLY A 29 -7.46 15.85 5.33
N LYS A 30 -8.04 14.98 6.17
CA LYS A 30 -8.46 15.34 7.54
C LYS A 30 -7.25 15.69 8.41
N GLU A 31 -7.35 16.77 9.18
CA GLU A 31 -6.24 17.27 10.01
C GLU A 31 -5.77 16.22 11.04
N GLU A 32 -6.70 15.43 11.56
CA GLU A 32 -6.43 14.35 12.51
C GLU A 32 -5.47 13.30 11.96
N VAL A 33 -5.48 13.07 10.63
CA VAL A 33 -4.54 12.17 9.96
C VAL A 33 -3.13 12.75 10.05
N PHE A 34 -2.95 14.01 9.69
CA PHE A 34 -1.65 14.66 9.69
C PHE A 34 -1.09 14.80 11.12
N GLU A 35 -1.93 15.18 12.08
CA GLU A 35 -1.55 15.22 13.50
C GLU A 35 -1.07 13.86 14.02
N ARG A 36 -1.74 12.78 13.60
CA ARG A 36 -1.31 11.43 13.98
C ARG A 36 0.02 11.04 13.32
N LEU A 37 0.18 11.36 12.04
CA LEU A 37 1.36 10.98 11.25
C LEU A 37 2.62 11.78 11.63
N LYS A 38 2.49 12.98 12.18
CA LYS A 38 3.61 13.78 12.74
C LYS A 38 4.47 13.00 13.75
N ASN A 39 3.83 12.08 14.48
CA ASN A 39 4.44 11.32 15.57
C ASN A 39 4.76 9.87 15.21
N ILE A 40 4.69 9.46 13.94
CA ILE A 40 4.80 8.03 13.58
C ILE A 40 6.14 7.39 13.98
N ASP A 41 7.24 8.15 13.93
CA ASP A 41 8.59 7.65 14.22
C ASP A 41 8.82 7.38 15.72
N SER A 42 8.06 8.02 16.61
CA SER A 42 8.11 7.80 18.06
C SER A 42 6.89 7.03 18.59
N GLN A 43 5.80 7.04 17.83
CA GLN A 43 4.54 6.37 18.12
C GLN A 43 4.11 5.63 16.86
N HIS A 44 4.57 4.39 16.73
CA HIS A 44 4.26 3.54 15.59
C HIS A 44 2.75 3.40 15.37
N LEU A 45 2.35 3.22 14.12
CA LEU A 45 0.97 3.18 13.69
C LEU A 45 0.49 1.72 13.63
N SER A 46 -0.32 1.34 14.62
CA SER A 46 -0.98 0.03 14.66
C SER A 46 -2.09 -0.08 13.59
N LYS A 47 -2.51 -1.31 13.27
CA LYS A 47 -3.69 -1.55 12.42
C LYS A 47 -4.95 -0.85 12.95
N VAL A 48 -5.14 -0.82 14.26
CA VAL A 48 -6.33 -0.22 14.88
C VAL A 48 -6.34 1.28 14.60
N GLN A 49 -5.20 1.94 14.80
CA GLN A 49 -5.06 3.36 14.51
C GLN A 49 -5.19 3.65 13.01
N LEU A 50 -4.58 2.84 12.15
CA LEU A 50 -4.76 2.98 10.70
C LEU A 50 -6.25 2.86 10.30
N ASN A 51 -6.99 1.91 10.87
CA ASN A 51 -8.44 1.81 10.64
C ASN A 51 -9.19 3.06 11.12
N GLN A 52 -8.83 3.64 12.26
CA GLN A 52 -9.45 4.88 12.74
C GLN A 52 -9.21 6.03 11.76
N LEU A 53 -7.98 6.18 11.25
CA LEU A 53 -7.64 7.20 10.26
C LEU A 53 -8.41 7.01 8.95
N LEU A 54 -8.53 5.76 8.47
CA LEU A 54 -9.32 5.42 7.29
C LEU A 54 -10.80 5.80 7.49
N ILE A 55 -11.40 5.43 8.63
CA ILE A 55 -12.81 5.67 8.92
C ILE A 55 -13.13 7.17 9.04
N ILE A 56 -12.29 7.94 9.73
CA ILE A 56 -12.45 9.40 9.84
C ILE A 56 -12.35 10.07 8.46
N SER A 57 -11.59 9.47 7.54
CA SER A 57 -11.47 9.91 6.15
C SER A 57 -12.59 9.39 5.25
N GLY A 58 -13.62 8.73 5.78
CA GLY A 58 -14.75 8.23 5.00
C GLY A 58 -14.51 6.89 4.29
N LEU A 59 -13.41 6.21 4.59
CA LEU A 59 -13.04 4.93 3.98
C LEU A 59 -13.40 3.73 4.85
N THR A 60 -13.42 2.57 4.21
CA THR A 60 -13.62 1.29 4.88
C THR A 60 -12.35 0.86 5.61
N GLY A 61 -12.53 0.25 6.78
CA GLY A 61 -11.41 -0.37 7.52
C GLY A 61 -10.86 -1.60 6.81
N ILE A 62 -9.62 -1.96 7.15
CA ILE A 62 -8.90 -3.11 6.60
C ILE A 62 -8.89 -4.30 7.58
N SER A 63 -8.81 -5.50 7.03
CA SER A 63 -8.59 -6.75 7.75
C SER A 63 -7.16 -6.82 8.30
N PHE A 64 -6.93 -7.66 9.31
CA PHE A 64 -5.57 -7.90 9.80
C PHE A 64 -4.69 -8.56 8.74
N SER A 65 -5.23 -9.49 7.95
CA SER A 65 -4.49 -10.12 6.86
C SER A 65 -4.07 -9.12 5.79
N PHE A 66 -4.95 -8.17 5.42
CA PHE A 66 -4.59 -7.11 4.47
C PHE A 66 -3.48 -6.23 5.04
N PHE A 67 -3.62 -5.77 6.28
CA PHE A 67 -2.57 -4.99 6.95
C PHE A 67 -1.22 -5.71 6.98
N LYS A 68 -1.22 -6.96 7.43
CA LYS A 68 -0.01 -7.80 7.46
C LYS A 68 0.58 -7.97 6.06
N TYR A 69 -0.27 -8.24 5.06
CA TYR A 69 0.19 -8.46 3.70
C TYR A 69 0.96 -7.25 3.15
N TYR A 70 0.39 -6.05 3.27
CA TYR A 70 0.93 -4.85 2.62
C TYR A 70 2.05 -4.14 3.39
N TRP A 71 2.07 -4.22 4.71
CA TRP A 71 3.07 -3.50 5.51
C TRP A 71 4.03 -4.41 6.28
N LEU A 72 3.64 -5.62 6.66
CA LEU A 72 4.46 -6.42 7.58
C LEU A 72 5.16 -7.63 6.92
N THR A 73 4.87 -7.86 5.63
CA THR A 73 5.37 -9.05 4.92
C THR A 73 5.89 -8.71 3.53
N LYS A 74 6.92 -9.46 3.14
CA LYS A 74 7.44 -9.58 1.79
C LYS A 74 6.93 -10.91 1.22
N PRO A 75 5.83 -10.92 0.43
CA PRO A 75 5.31 -12.15 -0.13
C PRO A 75 6.26 -12.76 -1.17
N ASP A 76 6.67 -14.02 -0.96
CA ASP A 76 7.55 -14.76 -1.89
C ASP A 76 6.95 -14.92 -3.30
N LYS A 77 5.62 -14.92 -3.36
CA LYS A 77 4.84 -15.17 -4.59
C LYS A 77 3.95 -13.98 -4.92
N HIS A 78 4.56 -12.88 -5.34
CA HIS A 78 3.86 -11.70 -5.88
C HIS A 78 4.22 -11.49 -7.36
N PRO A 79 3.36 -10.82 -8.16
CA PRO A 79 3.61 -10.52 -9.57
C PRO A 79 4.86 -9.68 -9.86
N TYR A 80 5.35 -8.95 -8.87
CA TYR A 80 6.59 -8.18 -8.92
C TYR A 80 7.34 -8.31 -7.58
N GLN A 81 8.62 -7.98 -7.60
CA GLN A 81 9.49 -8.00 -6.42
C GLN A 81 9.24 -6.75 -5.56
N VAL A 82 8.55 -6.92 -4.44
CA VAL A 82 8.16 -5.81 -3.56
C VAL A 82 9.37 -5.17 -2.86
N GLU A 83 10.46 -5.93 -2.73
CA GLU A 83 11.74 -5.50 -2.16
C GLU A 83 12.55 -4.59 -3.09
N LYS A 84 12.18 -4.53 -4.37
CA LYS A 84 12.81 -3.63 -5.35
C LYS A 84 12.13 -2.25 -5.43
N LEU A 85 11.09 -2.02 -4.63
CA LEU A 85 10.45 -0.71 -4.56
C LEU A 85 11.32 0.25 -3.74
N ASP A 86 11.45 1.50 -4.19
CA ASP A 86 12.34 2.50 -3.59
C ASP A 86 12.09 2.75 -2.08
N ASP A 87 10.85 2.56 -1.63
CA ASP A 87 10.46 2.81 -0.25
C ASP A 87 10.72 1.61 0.68
N PHE A 88 11.21 0.47 0.17
CA PHE A 88 11.38 -0.76 0.96
C PHE A 88 12.61 -0.71 1.88
N GLU A 89 12.44 -1.19 3.11
CA GLU A 89 13.53 -1.57 4.01
C GLU A 89 13.27 -2.95 4.63
N GLU A 90 14.32 -3.76 4.76
CA GLU A 90 14.20 -5.13 5.30
C GLU A 90 13.68 -5.12 6.75
N GLU A 91 13.93 -4.04 7.50
CA GLU A 91 13.46 -3.85 8.88
C GLU A 91 11.93 -3.81 9.01
N PHE A 92 11.19 -3.57 7.93
CA PHE A 92 9.73 -3.56 7.98
C PHE A 92 9.14 -4.96 8.17
N ILE A 93 9.88 -5.99 7.75
CA ILE A 93 9.38 -7.36 7.73
C ILE A 93 9.34 -7.95 9.14
N GLY A 94 8.18 -8.50 9.51
CA GLY A 94 7.98 -9.11 10.82
C GLY A 94 7.71 -8.12 11.96
N LYS A 95 7.60 -6.82 11.66
CA LYS A 95 7.07 -5.84 12.62
C LYS A 95 5.59 -6.12 12.90
N GLU A 96 5.07 -5.56 13.99
CA GLU A 96 3.65 -5.63 14.34
C GLU A 96 2.89 -4.37 13.92
N GLU A 97 3.62 -3.28 13.64
CA GLU A 97 3.10 -1.94 13.39
C GLU A 97 3.92 -1.23 12.31
N ILE A 98 3.34 -0.16 11.75
CA ILE A 98 4.03 0.70 10.79
C ILE A 98 4.89 1.70 11.57
N THR A 99 6.20 1.67 11.34
CA THR A 99 7.19 2.33 12.19
C THR A 99 7.64 3.71 11.72
N SER A 100 7.33 4.08 10.48
CA SER A 100 7.75 5.35 9.89
C SER A 100 6.85 5.75 8.72
N LEU A 101 6.97 6.99 8.23
CA LEU A 101 6.27 7.44 7.02
C LEU A 101 6.71 6.64 5.79
N GLN A 102 7.98 6.26 5.70
CA GLN A 102 8.51 5.43 4.62
C GLN A 102 7.90 4.03 4.64
N HIS A 103 7.76 3.43 5.83
CA HIS A 103 7.07 2.15 6.00
C HIS A 103 5.61 2.26 5.57
N LEU A 104 4.89 3.32 5.97
CA LEU A 104 3.51 3.57 5.52
C LEU A 104 3.44 3.67 3.99
N ARG A 105 4.36 4.44 3.41
CA ARG A 105 4.49 4.70 1.97
C ARG A 105 4.75 3.42 1.17
N TRP A 106 5.60 2.52 1.66
CA TRP A 106 5.87 1.25 1.01
C TRP A 106 4.60 0.41 0.82
N GLY A 107 3.79 0.26 1.88
CA GLY A 107 2.53 -0.49 1.76
C GLY A 107 1.49 0.22 0.88
N LEU A 108 1.42 1.56 0.93
CA LEU A 108 0.56 2.32 0.01
C LEU A 108 1.00 2.14 -1.45
N ARG A 109 2.29 2.24 -1.76
CA ARG A 109 2.79 2.01 -3.12
C ARG A 109 2.38 0.65 -3.65
N ARG A 110 2.47 -0.39 -2.83
CA ARG A 110 2.03 -1.74 -3.18
C ARG A 110 0.52 -1.80 -3.47
N ILE A 111 -0.31 -1.20 -2.59
CA ILE A 111 -1.76 -1.11 -2.80
C ILE A 111 -2.09 -0.41 -4.12
N TYR A 112 -1.44 0.74 -4.39
CA TYR A 112 -1.68 1.52 -5.60
C TYR A 112 -1.26 0.76 -6.84
N THR A 113 -0.08 0.15 -6.81
CA THR A 113 0.43 -0.68 -7.90
C THR A 113 -0.53 -1.83 -8.19
N ASP A 114 -0.94 -2.58 -7.16
CA ASP A 114 -1.84 -3.72 -7.30
C ASP A 114 -3.24 -3.30 -7.78
N ALA A 115 -3.76 -2.18 -7.27
CA ALA A 115 -5.06 -1.65 -7.68
C ALA A 115 -5.06 -1.19 -9.14
N LEU A 116 -4.03 -0.45 -9.57
CA LEU A 116 -3.90 -0.01 -10.97
C LEU A 116 -3.70 -1.18 -11.93
N LEU A 117 -2.82 -2.13 -11.59
CA LEU A 117 -2.51 -3.28 -12.46
C LEU A 117 -3.72 -4.20 -12.67
N TYR A 118 -4.58 -4.39 -11.67
CA TYR A 118 -5.62 -5.42 -11.72
C TYR A 118 -7.06 -4.90 -11.71
N TYR A 119 -7.28 -3.65 -11.33
CA TYR A 119 -8.63 -3.06 -11.22
C TYR A 119 -8.78 -1.76 -12.02
N GLY A 120 -7.67 -1.17 -12.50
CA GLY A 120 -7.68 0.08 -13.27
C GLY A 120 -8.10 1.32 -12.46
N ASN A 121 -8.36 1.17 -11.17
CA ASN A 121 -8.80 2.23 -10.27
C ASN A 121 -8.42 1.89 -8.82
N ILE A 122 -7.85 2.87 -8.12
CA ILE A 122 -7.34 2.72 -6.73
C ILE A 122 -8.44 2.31 -5.77
N THR A 123 -9.55 3.06 -5.75
CA THR A 123 -10.68 2.84 -4.85
C THR A 123 -11.30 1.46 -5.03
N ASN A 124 -11.53 1.03 -6.27
CA ASN A 124 -12.07 -0.29 -6.56
C ASN A 124 -11.13 -1.41 -6.13
N GLY A 125 -9.83 -1.28 -6.42
CA GLY A 125 -8.83 -2.26 -5.99
C GLY A 125 -8.73 -2.35 -4.47
N PHE A 126 -8.62 -1.21 -3.78
CA PHE A 126 -8.60 -1.14 -2.32
C PHE A 126 -9.83 -1.81 -1.71
N ASN A 127 -11.04 -1.45 -2.14
CA ASN A 127 -12.28 -2.01 -1.61
C ASN A 127 -12.44 -3.52 -1.90
N HIS A 128 -11.84 -4.02 -2.98
CA HIS A 128 -11.89 -5.45 -3.29
C HIS A 128 -10.89 -6.27 -2.46
N LEU A 129 -9.79 -5.65 -2.03
CA LEU A 129 -8.67 -6.31 -1.36
C LEU A 129 -8.72 -6.15 0.17
N ASN A 130 -9.20 -5.01 0.68
CA ASN A 130 -9.15 -4.59 2.09
C ASN A 130 -9.65 -5.62 3.11
N THR A 131 -10.60 -6.48 2.73
CA THR A 131 -11.24 -7.46 3.61
C THR A 131 -10.77 -8.89 3.37
N LYS A 132 -9.94 -9.13 2.35
CA LYS A 132 -9.43 -10.47 2.05
C LYS A 132 -8.58 -11.02 3.20
N ASN A 133 -8.64 -12.34 3.39
CA ASN A 133 -7.72 -13.05 4.27
C ASN A 133 -6.39 -13.33 3.55
N GLU A 134 -5.40 -13.81 4.30
CA GLU A 134 -4.04 -14.06 3.81
C GLU A 134 -4.01 -15.09 2.67
N LYS A 135 -4.77 -16.18 2.78
CA LYS A 135 -4.85 -17.22 1.75
C LYS A 135 -5.41 -16.67 0.44
N ASP A 136 -6.46 -15.85 0.53
CA ASP A 136 -7.10 -15.27 -0.66
C ASP A 136 -6.22 -14.23 -1.34
N LEU A 137 -5.50 -13.41 -0.57
CA LEU A 137 -4.51 -12.46 -1.11
C LEU A 137 -3.40 -13.19 -1.85
N ILE A 138 -2.76 -14.17 -1.20
CA ILE A 138 -1.68 -14.96 -1.81
C ILE A 138 -2.18 -15.66 -3.07
N LYS A 139 -3.33 -16.35 -2.99
CA LYS A 139 -3.90 -17.06 -4.14
C LYS A 139 -4.23 -16.11 -5.29
N PHE A 140 -4.81 -14.95 -4.98
CA PHE A 140 -5.13 -13.93 -5.98
C PHE A 140 -3.87 -13.50 -6.74
N PHE A 141 -2.83 -13.07 -6.02
CA PHE A 141 -1.61 -12.56 -6.63
C PHE A 141 -0.76 -13.66 -7.28
N GLU A 142 -0.68 -14.85 -6.68
CA GLU A 142 0.01 -15.99 -7.27
C GLU A 142 -0.60 -16.38 -8.63
N SER A 143 -1.94 -16.35 -8.73
CA SER A 143 -2.64 -16.64 -10.00
C SER A 143 -2.37 -15.63 -11.11
N ARG A 144 -1.87 -14.43 -10.76
CA ARG A 144 -1.54 -13.34 -11.70
C ARG A 144 -0.05 -13.30 -12.04
N ARG A 145 0.78 -14.16 -11.44
CA ARG A 145 2.17 -14.34 -11.86
C ARG A 145 2.19 -14.94 -13.26
N PHE A 146 3.00 -14.37 -14.13
CA PHE A 146 3.22 -14.95 -15.45
C PHE A 146 3.84 -16.34 -15.32
N LYS A 147 3.28 -17.31 -16.05
CA LYS A 147 3.92 -18.62 -16.17
C LYS A 147 5.20 -18.45 -16.99
N THR A 148 6.34 -18.74 -16.39
CA THR A 148 7.68 -18.56 -16.98
C THR A 148 7.79 -19.23 -18.36
N GLU A 149 7.12 -20.36 -18.57
CA GLU A 149 7.06 -21.07 -19.86
C GLU A 149 6.46 -20.21 -20.99
N THR A 150 5.45 -19.38 -20.69
CA THR A 150 4.80 -18.49 -21.66
C THR A 150 5.64 -17.24 -21.97
N ILE A 151 6.59 -16.88 -21.09
CA ILE A 151 7.57 -15.81 -21.36
C ILE A 151 8.73 -16.34 -22.21
N ILE A 152 9.20 -17.56 -21.93
CA ILE A 152 10.26 -18.21 -22.73
C ILE A 152 9.82 -18.33 -24.20
N SER A 153 8.53 -18.57 -24.45
CA SER A 153 7.99 -18.65 -25.82
C SER A 153 7.84 -17.30 -26.54
N ARG A 154 8.07 -16.16 -25.89
CA ARG A 154 7.90 -14.81 -26.50
C ARG A 154 9.10 -14.36 -27.34
N GLY A 155 10.13 -15.20 -27.44
CA GLY A 155 11.34 -14.91 -28.21
C GLY A 155 12.31 -14.02 -27.45
N GLN A 156 13.43 -13.71 -28.10
CA GLN A 156 14.53 -12.94 -27.52
C GLN A 156 14.08 -11.48 -27.31
N ALA A 157 14.44 -10.91 -26.15
CA ALA A 157 14.20 -9.49 -25.89
C ALA A 157 15.04 -8.62 -26.85
N LEU A 158 14.63 -7.37 -27.03
CA LEU A 158 15.42 -6.41 -27.80
C LEU A 158 16.76 -6.16 -27.09
N ASP A 159 17.86 -6.32 -27.83
CA ASP A 159 19.20 -5.94 -27.40
C ASP A 159 19.38 -4.44 -27.66
N PHE A 160 19.28 -3.62 -26.60
CA PHE A 160 19.71 -2.23 -26.61
C PHE A 160 20.69 -1.95 -25.47
#